data_AF-H8WZS7-F1
#
_entry.id   AF-H8WZS7-F1
#
_cell.length_a   1.000
_cell.length_b   1.000
_cell.length_c   1.000
_cell.angle_alpha   90.00
_cell.angle_beta   90.00
_cell.angle_gamma   90.00
#
_symmetry.space_group_name_H-M   'P 1'
#
loop_
_entity.id
_entity.type
_entity.pdbx_description
1 polymer ?
#
loop_
_entity_poly.entity_id
_entity_poly.type
_entity_poly.pdbx_seq_one_letter_code
_entity_poly.pdbx_strand_id
1 'polypeptide(L)'
;MVKIKKKSSLRDKSQRKSQLASKILEFKESQQSGESDYHENPLLKIARTTKKQKQQEKSDKFINKLVNKVTFNTSGSISKSSLRRQKRKEKEQLKPKMDELLSSLPVGEDIKPKSTKLVKASTNEFVDLKKSNSNRPNPTKTTGHKKIMIEEHKNFGNVLKNPEFRKSPFDALKNAIKQNMS
;
A
#
# COMPACT_ATOMS: atom_id res chain seq x y z
N MET A 1 23.61 -6.03 -1.74
CA MET A 1 23.61 -6.08 -0.25
C MET A 1 22.25 -5.65 0.28
N VAL A 2 21.50 -6.55 0.93
CA VAL A 2 20.18 -6.26 1.50
C VAL A 2 20.35 -5.53 2.85
N LYS A 3 19.95 -4.26 2.94
CA LYS A 3 19.94 -3.52 4.21
C LYS A 3 18.77 -3.99 5.08
N ILE A 4 19.07 -4.78 6.11
CA ILE A 4 18.12 -5.23 7.13
C ILE A 4 17.71 -4.03 7.99
N LYS A 5 16.42 -3.66 7.98
CA LYS A 5 15.87 -2.63 8.89
C LYS A 5 15.94 -3.12 10.33
N LYS A 6 16.74 -2.46 11.17
CA LYS A 6 16.82 -2.75 12.61
C LYS A 6 15.46 -2.45 13.26
N LYS A 7 14.89 -3.43 13.95
CA LYS A 7 13.60 -3.33 14.67
C LYS A 7 13.81 -2.44 15.91
N SER A 8 12.88 -1.53 16.22
CA SER A 8 13.00 -0.68 17.41
C SER A 8 12.84 -1.51 18.67
N SER A 9 13.86 -1.45 19.54
CA SER A 9 13.86 -2.15 20.82
C SER A 9 13.00 -1.43 21.85
N LEU A 10 12.61 -2.12 22.93
CA LEU A 10 11.95 -1.48 24.08
C LEU A 10 12.82 -0.36 24.69
N ARG A 11 14.16 -0.48 24.60
CA ARG A 11 15.12 0.54 25.01
C ARG A 11 15.06 1.79 24.14
N ASP A 12 14.88 1.65 22.83
CA ASP A 12 14.67 2.79 21.92
C ASP A 12 13.34 3.51 22.19
N LYS A 13 12.32 2.77 22.65
CA LYS A 13 11.01 3.34 22.98
C LYS A 13 11.03 4.10 24.31
N SER A 14 11.80 3.64 25.30
CA SER A 14 11.92 4.34 26.59
C SER A 14 12.73 5.63 26.47
N GLN A 15 13.81 5.65 25.68
CA GLN A 15 14.59 6.88 25.45
C GLN A 15 13.80 7.98 24.75
N ARG A 16 12.87 7.63 23.84
CA ARG A 16 11.99 8.63 23.21
C ARG A 16 11.00 9.26 24.19
N LYS A 17 10.56 8.50 25.20
CA LYS A 17 9.67 9.02 26.26
C LYS A 17 10.41 9.95 27.21
N SER A 18 11.66 9.65 27.56
CA SER A 18 12.46 10.54 28.42
C SER A 18 12.80 11.87 27.73
N GLN A 19 13.10 11.85 26.43
CA GLN A 19 13.32 13.06 25.63
C GLN A 19 12.07 13.94 25.46
N LEU A 20 10.88 13.34 25.50
CA LEU A 20 9.62 14.09 25.50
C LEU A 20 9.37 14.75 26.85
N ALA A 21 9.63 14.04 27.96
CA ALA A 21 9.48 14.59 29.30
C ALA A 21 10.42 15.76 29.57
N SER A 22 11.69 15.67 29.15
CA SER A 22 12.65 16.77 29.30
C SER A 22 12.24 18.03 28.53
N LYS A 23 11.71 17.86 27.30
CA LYS A 23 11.19 18.99 26.50
C LYS A 23 9.94 19.63 27.09
N ILE A 24 9.09 18.84 27.74
CA ILE A 24 7.89 19.35 28.42
C ILE A 24 8.29 20.17 29.66
N LEU A 25 9.30 19.71 30.41
CA LEU A 25 9.86 20.46 31.54
C LEU A 25 10.52 21.76 31.10
N GLU A 26 11.36 21.72 30.08
CA GLU A 26 12.01 22.91 29.50
C GLU A 26 10.97 23.93 28.99
N PHE A 27 9.87 23.45 28.39
CA PHE A 27 8.76 24.31 27.98
C PHE A 27 8.03 24.93 29.18
N LYS A 28 7.85 24.20 30.28
CA LYS A 28 7.20 24.69 31.50
C LYS A 28 8.07 25.72 32.23
N GLU A 29 9.39 25.50 32.25
CA GLU A 29 10.37 26.40 32.86
C GLU A 29 10.49 27.72 32.07
N SER A 30 10.45 27.65 30.74
CA SER A 30 10.40 28.83 29.85
C SER A 30 9.13 29.69 29.97
N GLN A 31 8.08 29.18 30.62
CA GLN A 31 6.85 29.94 30.90
C GLN A 31 6.87 30.60 32.29
N GLN A 32 7.83 30.26 33.16
CA GLN A 32 7.91 30.78 34.53
C GLN A 32 9.01 31.85 34.73
N SER A 33 9.95 31.98 33.80
CA SER A 33 11.00 33.01 33.84
C SER A 33 10.59 34.26 33.06
N GLY A 34 9.79 35.13 33.65
CA GLY A 34 9.50 36.45 33.07
C GLY A 34 8.23 37.11 33.60
N GLU A 35 8.21 37.47 34.90
CA GLU A 35 7.38 38.59 35.35
C GLU A 35 7.90 39.87 34.67
N SER A 36 7.33 40.18 33.53
CA SER A 36 7.30 41.53 33.00
C SER A 36 5.83 41.84 32.68
N ASP A 37 5.31 42.91 33.30
CA ASP A 37 3.95 43.44 33.18
C ASP A 37 3.64 43.99 31.77
N TYR A 38 3.91 43.18 30.75
CA TYR A 38 3.44 43.37 29.40
C TYR A 38 2.52 42.20 29.07
N HIS A 39 1.21 42.45 29.07
CA HIS A 39 0.26 41.57 28.42
C HIS A 39 0.51 41.62 26.92
N GLU A 40 1.46 40.82 26.43
CA GLU A 40 1.62 40.62 25.00
C GLU A 40 0.30 40.14 24.43
N ASN A 41 -0.21 40.87 23.44
CA ASN A 41 -1.46 40.51 22.79
C ASN A 41 -1.29 39.09 22.19
N PRO A 42 -2.08 38.08 22.62
CA PRO A 42 -1.92 36.70 22.19
C PRO A 42 -2.21 36.49 20.69
N LEU A 43 -2.78 37.51 20.02
CA LEU A 43 -3.05 37.55 18.59
C LEU A 43 -1.87 38.13 17.80
N LEU A 44 -0.99 38.93 18.43
CA LEU A 44 0.25 39.47 17.88
C LEU A 44 1.40 38.48 18.07
N LYS A 45 1.19 37.21 17.68
CA LYS A 45 2.31 36.27 17.54
C LYS A 45 3.16 36.74 16.36
N ILE A 46 4.32 37.33 16.66
CA ILE A 46 5.35 37.63 15.65
C ILE A 46 5.51 36.36 14.81
N ALA A 47 5.28 36.46 13.51
CA ALA A 47 5.44 35.32 12.63
C ALA A 47 6.89 34.87 12.72
N ARG A 48 7.15 33.80 13.48
CA ARG A 48 8.49 33.23 13.72
C ARG A 48 9.24 32.84 12.45
N THR A 49 8.55 32.86 11.30
CA THR A 49 9.10 32.57 9.99
C THR A 49 8.76 33.68 9.02
N THR A 50 9.79 34.21 8.35
CA THR A 50 9.63 35.23 7.31
C THR A 50 8.92 34.65 6.08
N LYS A 51 8.32 35.50 5.24
CA LYS A 51 7.70 35.06 3.97
C LYS A 51 8.71 34.34 3.06
N LYS A 52 9.97 34.81 3.05
CA LYS A 52 11.10 34.19 2.35
C LYS A 52 11.35 32.77 2.86
N GLN A 53 11.43 32.59 4.18
CA GLN A 53 11.63 31.27 4.80
C GLN A 53 10.46 30.32 4.52
N LYS A 54 9.21 30.80 4.55
CA LYS A 54 8.03 30.00 4.18
C LYS A 54 8.05 29.57 2.72
N GLN A 55 8.51 30.43 1.81
CA GLN A 55 8.65 30.09 0.39
C GLN A 55 9.74 29.03 0.20
N GLN A 56 10.87 29.19 0.87
CA GLN A 56 11.97 28.23 0.81
C GLN A 56 11.56 26.87 1.37
N GLU A 57 10.90 26.81 2.53
CA GLU A 57 10.36 25.57 3.07
C GLU A 57 9.38 24.87 2.11
N LYS A 58 8.57 25.63 1.37
CA LYS A 58 7.65 25.05 0.38
C LYS A 58 8.42 24.43 -0.78
N SER A 59 9.43 25.13 -1.29
CA SER A 59 10.33 24.61 -2.33
C SER A 59 11.07 23.36 -1.84
N ASP A 60 11.62 23.38 -0.63
CA ASP A 60 12.35 22.26 -0.04
C ASP A 60 11.43 21.06 0.20
N LYS A 61 10.20 21.27 0.69
CA LYS A 61 9.19 20.21 0.83
C LYS A 61 8.85 19.57 -0.51
N PHE A 62 8.78 20.36 -1.58
CA PHE A 62 8.51 19.86 -2.92
C PHE A 62 9.70 19.08 -3.49
N ILE A 63 10.92 19.62 -3.41
CA ILE A 63 12.14 18.93 -3.86
C ILE A 63 12.33 17.63 -3.09
N ASN A 64 12.17 17.64 -1.76
CA ASN A 64 12.25 16.43 -0.95
C ASN A 64 11.20 15.39 -1.37
N LYS A 65 10.00 15.80 -1.76
CA LYS A 65 8.96 14.89 -2.28
C LYS A 65 9.36 14.30 -3.64
N LEU A 66 10.02 15.07 -4.49
CA LEU A 66 10.49 14.62 -5.81
C LEU A 66 11.70 13.69 -5.69
N VAL A 67 12.71 14.07 -4.90
CA VAL A 67 13.89 13.26 -4.62
C VAL A 67 13.50 11.93 -3.97
N ASN A 68 12.59 11.93 -2.99
CA ASN A 68 12.10 10.70 -2.37
C ASN A 68 11.28 9.82 -3.34
N LYS A 69 10.63 10.42 -4.35
CA LYS A 69 9.89 9.69 -5.40
C LYS A 69 10.84 9.03 -6.40
N VAL A 70 11.97 9.66 -6.71
CA VAL A 70 12.97 9.17 -7.68
C VAL A 70 13.93 8.16 -7.05
N THR A 71 14.41 8.41 -5.82
CA THR A 71 15.43 7.57 -5.16
C THR A 71 14.87 6.32 -4.51
N PHE A 72 13.65 6.40 -3.96
CA PHE A 72 12.95 5.25 -3.44
C PHE A 72 11.69 5.07 -4.29
N ASN A 73 11.73 4.09 -5.19
CA ASN A 73 10.62 3.62 -6.03
C ASN A 73 9.46 3.07 -5.17
N THR A 74 8.93 3.93 -4.29
CA THR A 74 7.83 3.67 -3.38
C THR A 74 6.58 3.83 -4.23
N SER A 75 6.15 2.72 -4.79
CA SER A 75 4.92 2.52 -5.58
C SER A 75 3.61 2.90 -4.85
N GLY A 76 3.67 3.69 -3.79
CA GLY A 76 2.56 4.26 -3.03
C GLY A 76 2.32 5.76 -3.28
N SER A 77 2.95 6.37 -4.28
CA SER A 77 2.96 7.83 -4.48
C SER A 77 1.65 8.46 -4.98
N ILE A 78 0.64 7.65 -5.28
CA ILE A 78 -0.68 8.15 -5.67
C ILE A 78 -1.67 7.81 -4.55
N SER A 79 -2.40 8.82 -4.06
CA SER A 79 -3.46 8.55 -3.08
C SER A 79 -4.53 7.65 -3.72
N LYS A 80 -5.18 6.79 -2.92
CA LYS A 80 -6.28 5.94 -3.42
C LYS A 80 -7.34 6.75 -4.18
N SER A 81 -7.64 7.97 -3.71
CA SER A 81 -8.57 8.89 -4.38
C SER A 81 -8.05 9.34 -5.74
N SER A 82 -6.78 9.69 -5.85
CA SER A 82 -6.16 10.10 -7.11
C SER A 82 -6.13 8.95 -8.14
N LEU A 83 -5.79 7.72 -7.72
CA LEU A 83 -5.86 6.55 -8.60
C LEU A 83 -7.30 6.27 -9.08
N ARG A 84 -8.29 6.41 -8.19
CA ARG A 84 -9.71 6.24 -8.55
C ARG A 84 -10.15 7.30 -9.57
N ARG A 85 -9.73 8.55 -9.40
CA ARG A 85 -10.03 9.65 -10.33
C ARG A 85 -9.39 9.41 -11.68
N GLN A 86 -8.12 9.01 -11.73
CA GLN A 86 -7.42 8.66 -12.96
C GLN A 86 -8.15 7.53 -13.71
N LYS A 87 -8.45 6.42 -13.03
CA LYS A 87 -9.18 5.30 -13.63
C LYS A 87 -10.58 5.67 -14.11
N ARG A 88 -11.27 6.60 -13.43
CA ARG A 88 -12.57 7.11 -13.89
C ARG A 88 -12.43 7.92 -15.19
N LYS A 89 -11.44 8.81 -15.27
CA LYS A 89 -11.16 9.59 -16.49
C LYS A 89 -10.77 8.69 -17.66
N GLU A 90 -9.86 7.73 -17.44
CA GLU A 90 -9.47 6.76 -18.47
C GLU A 90 -10.69 5.98 -18.97
N LYS A 91 -11.53 5.49 -18.06
CA LYS A 91 -12.79 4.81 -18.43
C LYS A 91 -13.74 5.71 -19.21
N GLU A 92 -13.83 6.98 -18.87
CA GLU A 92 -14.67 7.95 -19.58
C GLU A 92 -14.14 8.28 -20.98
N GLN A 93 -12.82 8.27 -21.16
CA GLN A 93 -12.16 8.39 -22.46
C GLN A 93 -12.35 7.14 -23.33
N LEU A 94 -12.40 5.95 -22.73
CA LEU A 94 -12.66 4.67 -23.41
C LEU A 94 -14.13 4.42 -23.76
N LYS A 95 -15.06 5.24 -23.24
CA LYS A 95 -16.46 5.13 -23.65
C LYS A 95 -16.59 5.59 -25.10
N PRO A 96 -17.47 4.95 -25.89
CA PRO A 96 -17.76 5.43 -27.25
C PRO A 96 -18.21 6.88 -27.20
N LYS A 97 -17.45 7.77 -27.87
CA LYS A 97 -17.80 9.17 -28.06
C LYS A 97 -18.15 9.37 -29.52
N MET A 98 -19.43 9.65 -29.79
CA MET A 98 -19.91 9.88 -31.16
C MET A 98 -19.20 11.09 -31.81
N ASP A 99 -18.84 12.08 -31.00
CA ASP A 99 -18.14 13.30 -31.44
C ASP A 99 -16.73 12.99 -31.97
N GLU A 100 -16.08 11.93 -31.47
CA GLU A 100 -14.74 11.51 -31.89
C GLU A 100 -14.77 10.75 -33.23
N LEU A 101 -15.93 10.20 -33.62
CA LEU A 101 -16.10 9.50 -34.89
C LEU A 101 -15.98 10.46 -36.07
N LEU A 102 -16.47 11.69 -35.93
CA LEU A 102 -16.38 12.72 -36.98
C LEU A 102 -14.96 13.28 -37.12
N SER A 103 -14.14 13.25 -36.06
CA SER A 103 -12.73 13.67 -36.09
C SER A 103 -11.73 12.57 -36.44
N SER A 104 -12.11 11.29 -36.26
CA SER A 104 -11.27 10.14 -36.59
C SER A 104 -11.58 9.53 -37.96
N LEU A 105 -12.68 9.94 -38.60
CA LEU A 105 -12.93 9.65 -40.01
C LEU A 105 -11.80 10.27 -40.84
N PRO A 106 -11.06 9.49 -41.64
CA PRO A 106 -10.10 10.03 -42.58
C PRO A 106 -10.87 10.88 -43.58
N VAL A 107 -10.75 12.20 -43.45
CA VAL A 107 -11.28 13.14 -44.42
C VAL A 107 -10.43 13.00 -45.68
N GLY A 108 -10.89 12.15 -46.62
CA GLY A 108 -10.38 12.15 -48.00
C GLY A 108 -9.54 10.95 -48.45
N GLU A 109 -9.80 9.72 -48.01
CA GLU A 109 -9.33 8.54 -48.75
C GLU A 109 -10.47 7.60 -49.12
N ASP A 110 -10.51 7.27 -50.41
CA ASP A 110 -11.54 6.52 -51.11
C ASP A 110 -11.97 5.25 -50.38
N ILE A 111 -13.26 5.17 -50.07
CA ILE A 111 -13.90 3.96 -49.52
C ILE A 111 -13.98 2.92 -50.65
N LYS A 112 -12.87 2.22 -50.91
CA LYS A 112 -12.92 0.93 -51.58
C LYS A 112 -13.44 -0.09 -50.56
N PRO A 113 -14.49 -0.87 -50.87
CA PRO A 113 -14.98 -1.90 -49.96
C PRO A 113 -13.96 -3.05 -49.90
N LYS A 114 -12.94 -2.93 -49.05
CA LYS A 114 -12.11 -4.07 -48.67
C LYS A 114 -12.97 -4.97 -47.78
N SER A 115 -13.58 -5.97 -48.42
CA SER A 115 -14.12 -7.15 -47.75
C SER A 115 -13.04 -7.74 -46.85
N THR A 116 -13.08 -7.43 -45.56
CA THR A 116 -12.28 -8.11 -44.55
C THR A 116 -12.89 -9.50 -44.37
N LYS A 117 -12.47 -10.46 -45.19
CA LYS A 117 -12.67 -11.87 -44.87
C LYS A 117 -11.99 -12.11 -43.53
N LEU A 118 -12.81 -12.37 -42.50
CA LEU A 118 -12.35 -12.88 -41.22
C LEU A 118 -11.69 -14.24 -41.48
N VAL A 119 -10.37 -14.24 -41.61
CA VAL A 119 -9.59 -15.48 -41.54
C VAL A 119 -9.72 -15.95 -40.11
N LYS A 120 -10.61 -16.92 -39.89
CA LYS A 120 -10.71 -17.68 -38.66
C LYS A 120 -9.40 -18.43 -38.55
N ALA A 121 -8.43 -17.85 -37.83
CA ALA A 121 -7.17 -18.50 -37.52
C ALA A 121 -7.50 -19.87 -36.92
N SER A 122 -7.01 -20.89 -37.61
CA SER A 122 -7.15 -22.30 -37.24
C SER A 122 -6.77 -22.46 -35.77
N THR A 123 -7.77 -22.91 -35.01
CA THR A 123 -7.61 -23.54 -33.71
C THR A 123 -6.50 -24.58 -33.80
N ASN A 124 -5.36 -24.34 -33.14
CA ASN A 124 -4.54 -25.33 -32.45
C ASN A 124 -3.41 -24.58 -31.71
N GLU A 125 -3.25 -24.88 -30.42
CA GLU A 125 -2.14 -24.48 -29.53
C GLU A 125 -2.19 -23.09 -28.85
N PHE A 126 -3.36 -22.61 -28.46
CA PHE A 126 -3.39 -21.80 -27.23
C PHE A 126 -3.34 -22.76 -26.04
N VAL A 127 -2.17 -22.92 -25.43
CA VAL A 127 -2.06 -23.57 -24.13
C VAL A 127 -2.89 -22.72 -23.16
N ASP A 128 -4.00 -23.28 -22.66
CA ASP A 128 -4.75 -22.66 -21.58
C ASP A 128 -3.79 -22.50 -20.40
N LEU A 129 -3.25 -21.29 -20.24
CA LEU A 129 -2.51 -20.88 -19.06
C LEU A 129 -3.51 -20.89 -17.90
N LYS A 130 -3.72 -22.07 -17.29
CA LYS A 130 -4.41 -22.20 -16.00
C LYS A 130 -3.65 -21.31 -15.03
N LYS A 131 -4.13 -20.08 -14.84
CA LYS A 131 -3.57 -19.15 -13.88
C LYS A 131 -3.66 -19.85 -12.53
N SER A 132 -2.52 -20.30 -12.00
CA SER A 132 -2.38 -20.90 -10.68
C SER A 132 -2.52 -19.86 -9.57
N ASN A 133 -3.39 -18.86 -9.78
CA ASN A 133 -3.84 -17.95 -8.75
C ASN A 133 -4.82 -18.71 -7.86
N SER A 134 -4.30 -19.73 -7.18
CA SER A 134 -4.95 -20.25 -6.00
C SER A 134 -5.13 -19.04 -5.09
N ASN A 135 -6.38 -18.69 -4.79
CA ASN A 135 -6.74 -17.57 -3.91
C ASN A 135 -6.38 -17.91 -2.45
N ARG A 136 -5.16 -18.37 -2.23
CA ARG A 136 -4.63 -18.76 -0.93
C ARG A 136 -4.22 -17.49 -0.18
N PRO A 137 -4.48 -17.43 1.13
CA PRO A 137 -4.02 -16.32 1.95
C PRO A 137 -2.49 -16.22 1.91
N ASN A 138 -1.98 -15.01 1.69
CA ASN A 138 -0.53 -14.79 1.64
C ASN A 138 0.05 -14.71 3.08
N PRO A 139 0.94 -15.62 3.50
CA PRO A 139 1.47 -15.67 4.86
C PRO A 139 2.33 -14.45 5.24
N THR A 140 2.90 -13.75 4.25
CA THR A 140 3.72 -12.56 4.49
C THR A 140 2.89 -11.32 4.85
N LYS A 141 1.58 -11.33 4.54
CA LYS A 141 0.67 -10.22 4.83
C LYS A 141 -0.07 -10.49 6.14
N THR A 142 -0.23 -9.46 6.97
CA THR A 142 -0.96 -9.55 8.25
C THR A 142 -2.39 -10.07 8.09
N THR A 143 -3.08 -9.66 7.02
CA THR A 143 -4.43 -10.14 6.69
C THR A 143 -4.46 -11.60 6.27
N GLY A 144 -3.45 -12.06 5.53
CA GLY A 144 -3.31 -13.47 5.16
C GLY A 144 -2.96 -14.33 6.37
N HIS A 145 -2.03 -13.88 7.20
CA HIS A 145 -1.70 -14.55 8.48
C HIS A 145 -2.93 -14.74 9.37
N LYS A 146 -3.77 -13.69 9.52
CA LYS A 146 -5.01 -13.81 10.29
C LYS A 146 -5.96 -14.86 9.72
N LYS A 147 -6.08 -14.95 8.39
CA LYS A 147 -6.92 -15.97 7.74
C LYS A 147 -6.37 -17.38 7.93
N ILE A 148 -5.06 -17.56 7.75
CA ILE A 148 -4.39 -18.84 8.00
C ILE A 148 -4.65 -19.30 9.43
N MET A 149 -4.47 -18.43 10.43
CA MET A 149 -4.72 -18.79 11.83
C MET A 149 -6.17 -19.23 12.10
N ILE A 150 -7.15 -18.63 11.43
CA ILE A 150 -8.56 -19.04 11.54
C ILE A 150 -8.77 -20.43 10.92
N GLU A 151 -8.17 -20.68 9.77
CA GLU A 151 -8.24 -21.97 9.08
C GLU A 151 -7.55 -23.07 9.90
N GLU A 152 -6.35 -22.81 10.42
CA GLU A 152 -5.60 -23.72 11.30
C GLU A 152 -6.38 -24.03 12.58
N HIS A 153 -7.00 -23.03 13.19
CA HIS A 153 -7.81 -23.26 14.40
C HIS A 153 -8.99 -24.19 14.13
N LYS A 154 -9.66 -24.03 12.99
CA LYS A 154 -10.73 -24.95 12.56
C LYS A 154 -10.19 -26.35 12.29
N ASN A 155 -9.05 -26.44 11.60
CA ASN A 155 -8.44 -27.71 11.26
C ASN A 155 -8.02 -28.48 12.52
N PHE A 156 -7.42 -27.78 13.49
CA PHE A 156 -7.09 -28.34 14.80
C PHE A 156 -8.31 -28.87 15.54
N GLY A 157 -9.41 -28.10 15.56
CA GLY A 157 -10.67 -28.57 16.13
C GLY A 157 -11.22 -29.83 15.47
N ASN A 158 -11.01 -30.00 14.16
CA ASN A 158 -11.40 -31.21 13.43
C ASN A 158 -10.49 -32.41 13.76
N VAL A 159 -9.18 -32.18 13.89
CA VAL A 159 -8.23 -33.22 14.31
C VAL A 159 -8.61 -33.80 15.68
N LEU A 160 -8.97 -32.95 16.64
CA LEU A 160 -9.40 -33.40 17.98
C LEU A 160 -10.71 -34.21 17.99
N LYS A 161 -11.54 -34.08 16.95
CA LYS A 161 -12.78 -34.85 16.77
C LYS A 161 -12.54 -36.19 16.09
N ASN A 162 -11.39 -36.39 15.44
CA ASN A 162 -11.10 -37.63 14.72
C ASN A 162 -10.88 -38.80 15.71
N PRO A 163 -11.64 -39.90 15.59
CA PRO A 163 -11.51 -41.05 16.50
C PRO A 163 -10.12 -41.69 16.44
N GLU A 164 -9.48 -41.71 15.28
CA GLU A 164 -8.13 -42.28 15.11
C GLU A 164 -7.08 -41.45 15.86
N PHE A 165 -7.22 -40.12 15.84
CA PHE A 165 -6.37 -39.22 16.62
C PHE A 165 -6.60 -39.37 18.14
N ARG A 166 -7.84 -39.63 18.56
CA ARG A 166 -8.17 -39.88 19.97
C ARG A 166 -7.63 -41.22 20.49
N LYS A 167 -7.57 -42.24 19.65
CA LYS A 167 -7.03 -43.57 19.99
C LYS A 167 -5.50 -43.56 20.08
N SER A 168 -4.82 -43.00 19.07
CA SER A 168 -3.35 -42.90 19.02
C SER A 168 -2.92 -41.59 18.35
N PRO A 169 -2.62 -40.54 19.13
CA PRO A 169 -2.30 -39.23 18.56
C PRO A 169 -0.95 -39.24 17.80
N PHE A 170 0.02 -40.01 18.27
CA PHE A 170 1.36 -40.07 17.65
C PHE A 170 1.36 -40.89 16.35
N ASP A 171 0.59 -41.99 16.25
CA ASP A 171 0.46 -42.72 14.98
C ASP A 171 -0.34 -41.93 13.95
N ALA A 172 -1.42 -41.29 14.37
CA ALA A 172 -2.20 -40.42 13.50
C ALA A 172 -1.33 -39.27 12.95
N LEU A 173 -0.48 -38.67 13.79
CA LEU A 173 0.48 -37.65 13.37
C LEU A 173 1.53 -38.22 12.40
N LYS A 174 2.11 -39.39 12.68
CA LYS A 174 3.09 -40.05 11.81
C LYS A 174 2.50 -40.33 10.42
N ASN A 175 1.26 -40.81 10.37
CA ASN A 175 0.53 -41.06 9.12
C ASN A 175 0.22 -39.76 8.38
N ALA A 176 -0.21 -38.71 9.08
CA ALA A 176 -0.46 -37.39 8.48
C ALA A 176 0.82 -36.76 7.90
N ILE A 177 1.96 -36.89 8.58
CA ILE A 177 3.25 -36.43 8.06
C ILE A 177 3.63 -37.22 6.80
N LYS A 178 3.47 -38.54 6.82
CA LYS A 178 3.75 -39.41 5.67
C LYS A 178 2.89 -39.07 4.46
N GLN A 179 1.61 -38.77 4.65
CA GLN A 179 0.69 -38.35 3.58
C GLN A 179 1.03 -36.99 2.98
N ASN A 180 1.55 -36.04 3.79
CA ASN A 180 1.95 -34.72 3.29
C ASN A 180 3.32 -34.68 2.61
N MET A 181 4.14 -35.72 2.76
CA MET A 181 5.43 -35.86 2.08
C MET A 181 5.36 -36.62 0.75
N SER A 182 4.21 -37.25 0.47
CA SER A 182 3.90 -37.89 -0.83
C SER A 182 3.38 -36.87 -1.83
#